data_AF-A0A968WVF4-F1
#
_entry.id   AF-A0A968WVF4-F1
#
_cell.length_a   1.000
_cell.length_b   1.000
_cell.length_c   1.000
_cell.angle_alpha   90.00
_cell.angle_beta   90.00
_cell.angle_gamma   90.00
#
_symmetry.space_group_name_H-M   'P 1'
#
loop_
_entity.id
_entity.type
_entity.pdbx_description
1 polymer ?
#
loop_
_entity_poly.entity_id
_entity_poly.type
_entity_poly.pdbx_seq_one_letter_code
_entity_poly.pdbx_strand_id
1 'polypeptide(L)'
;MSDLEKSPSPAATPEYRAAQRWNVVWVVPILALIIGAWMIYRSVTDKGPLAHVRFETAEGILAKKTEVRCRSVNVGMVKEVKLGDDLKSVVITMELDADYERMLREGTKFWVVKFRLSGAQLSGVGTVLQGAYIELDPGPKEGPQVNHFTGLETPPATSSDIPGLRLSLTAEDAGSLAVGSALYYRGFEVGRIESRELDPEGQRVTFNAFVRKEYSHLVKENSRFWNISGIDISAGADGFKFRSSSLQALISGGATFGVPEGATPGNIATDGRTFMLYSNQDDANQSTFTPTMKLVLLFDQSIRGLVKGAPVEFRGIPIGRVAEIPFEYASTIDDRRIATLIEIDPSLLRRNESEKNKSDIDCLRDAVKRGLRASLKQAISLLAPYSWI
;
A
#
# COMPACT_ATOMS: atom_id res chain seq x y z
N MET A 1 -37.08 58.18 -116.83
CA MET A 1 -35.69 57.66 -116.82
C MET A 1 -35.06 58.23 -115.55
N SER A 2 -35.48 57.76 -114.37
CA SER A 2 -35.27 56.44 -113.79
C SER A 2 -33.85 56.33 -113.21
N ASP A 3 -33.85 56.33 -111.87
CA ASP A 3 -32.97 55.57 -110.98
C ASP A 3 -31.51 55.99 -110.83
N LEU A 4 -31.15 56.38 -109.59
CA LEU A 4 -30.61 55.41 -108.63
C LEU A 4 -30.46 56.07 -107.25
N GLU A 5 -31.38 55.71 -106.35
CA GLU A 5 -31.20 55.83 -104.90
C GLU A 5 -29.93 55.08 -104.48
N LYS A 6 -29.04 55.76 -103.75
CA LYS A 6 -27.90 55.14 -103.09
C LYS A 6 -28.27 54.92 -101.62
N SER A 7 -28.68 53.70 -101.28
CA SER A 7 -28.88 53.27 -99.88
C SER A 7 -27.57 53.40 -99.09
N PRO A 8 -27.59 53.93 -97.84
CA PRO A 8 -26.44 53.83 -96.97
C PRO A 8 -26.38 52.44 -96.30
N SER A 9 -25.13 51.98 -96.19
CA SER A 9 -24.62 50.72 -95.64
C SER A 9 -25.19 50.34 -94.25
N PRO A 10 -25.34 49.04 -93.93
CA PRO A 10 -25.80 48.60 -92.62
C PRO A 10 -24.80 49.02 -91.51
N ALA A 11 -25.34 49.52 -90.41
CA ALA A 11 -24.59 49.82 -89.20
C ALA A 11 -24.02 48.53 -88.59
N ALA A 12 -22.72 48.54 -88.28
CA ALA A 12 -22.03 47.42 -87.63
C ALA A 12 -22.59 47.16 -86.23
N THR A 13 -22.92 45.91 -85.94
CA THR A 13 -23.26 45.44 -84.59
C THR A 13 -21.99 45.28 -83.76
N PRO A 14 -21.92 45.79 -82.51
CA PRO A 14 -20.73 45.65 -81.69
C PRO A 14 -20.59 44.22 -81.16
N GLU A 15 -19.45 43.58 -81.45
CA GLU A 15 -19.03 42.33 -80.81
C GLU A 15 -18.58 42.62 -79.36
N TYR A 16 -19.41 42.27 -78.38
CA TYR A 16 -19.01 42.29 -76.97
C TYR A 16 -18.08 41.10 -76.69
N ARG A 17 -16.76 41.33 -76.70
CA ARG A 17 -15.82 40.43 -76.02
C ARG A 17 -15.80 40.77 -74.53
N ALA A 18 -16.44 39.93 -73.72
CA ALA A 18 -16.26 39.95 -72.28
C ALA A 18 -14.78 39.64 -71.95
N ALA A 19 -14.01 40.65 -71.58
CA ALA A 19 -12.66 40.48 -71.08
C ALA A 19 -12.72 39.78 -69.71
N GLN A 20 -12.67 38.45 -69.71
CA GLN A 20 -12.57 37.64 -68.50
C GLN A 20 -11.14 37.74 -67.95
N ARG A 21 -10.80 38.91 -67.40
CA ARG A 21 -9.62 39.09 -66.56
C ARG A 21 -9.98 38.59 -65.17
N TRP A 22 -9.68 37.33 -64.88
CA TRP A 22 -9.63 36.91 -63.48
C TRP A 22 -8.56 37.75 -62.79
N ASN A 23 -8.99 38.62 -61.88
CA ASN A 23 -8.12 39.47 -61.09
C ASN A 23 -7.22 38.58 -60.22
N VAL A 24 -5.97 38.40 -60.62
CA VAL A 24 -4.89 37.78 -59.81
C VAL A 24 -4.78 38.44 -58.42
N VAL A 25 -5.25 39.69 -58.29
CA VAL A 25 -5.40 40.43 -57.04
C VAL A 25 -6.23 39.68 -55.98
N TRP A 26 -7.19 38.83 -56.37
CA TRP A 26 -8.02 38.05 -55.44
C TRP A 26 -7.36 36.78 -54.89
N VAL A 27 -6.20 36.38 -55.42
CA VAL A 27 -5.45 35.22 -54.92
C VAL A 27 -4.94 35.47 -53.50
N VAL A 28 -4.48 36.69 -53.20
CA VAL A 28 -3.91 37.04 -51.89
C VAL A 28 -4.96 36.97 -50.76
N PRO A 29 -6.17 37.56 -50.89
CA PRO A 29 -7.24 37.41 -49.89
C PRO A 29 -7.70 35.97 -49.68
N ILE A 30 -7.85 35.19 -50.76
CA ILE A 30 -8.28 33.79 -50.66
C ILE A 30 -7.21 32.96 -49.96
N LEU A 31 -5.95 33.15 -50.30
CA LEU A 31 -4.84 32.44 -49.66
C LEU A 31 -4.73 32.80 -48.17
N ALA A 32 -4.89 34.08 -47.82
CA ALA A 32 -4.93 34.52 -46.43
C ALA A 32 -6.12 33.89 -45.66
N LEU A 33 -7.29 33.78 -46.29
CA LEU A 33 -8.47 33.14 -45.69
C LEU A 33 -8.24 31.64 -45.48
N ILE A 34 -7.61 30.94 -46.43
CA ILE A 34 -7.25 29.52 -46.30
C ILE A 34 -6.25 29.33 -45.16
N ILE A 35 -5.21 30.17 -45.07
CA ILE A 35 -4.23 30.10 -43.97
C ILE A 35 -4.90 30.37 -42.62
N GLY A 36 -5.80 31.36 -42.56
CA GLY A 36 -6.57 31.67 -41.35
C GLY A 36 -7.49 30.53 -40.93
N ALA A 37 -8.23 29.95 -41.88
CA ALA A 37 -9.06 28.78 -41.64
C ALA A 37 -8.22 27.58 -41.18
N TRP A 38 -7.05 27.38 -41.77
CA TRP A 38 -6.11 26.32 -41.37
C TRP A 38 -5.53 26.54 -39.97
N MET A 39 -5.17 27.78 -39.61
CA MET A 39 -4.72 28.12 -38.25
C MET A 39 -5.81 27.92 -37.21
N ILE A 40 -7.06 28.29 -37.52
CA ILE A 40 -8.21 28.09 -36.63
C ILE A 40 -8.47 26.60 -36.47
N TYR A 41 -8.50 25.84 -37.57
CA TYR A 41 -8.68 24.39 -37.56
C TYR A 41 -7.62 23.74 -36.66
N ARG A 42 -6.35 24.03 -36.92
CA ARG A 42 -5.23 23.54 -36.12
C ARG A 42 -5.32 23.95 -34.65
N SER A 43 -5.69 25.19 -34.35
CA SER A 43 -5.85 25.67 -32.97
C SER A 43 -7.00 25.01 -32.22
N VAL A 44 -8.01 24.46 -32.92
CA VAL A 44 -9.12 23.73 -32.30
C VAL A 44 -8.78 22.25 -32.17
N THR A 45 -8.09 21.66 -33.16
CA THR A 45 -7.69 20.24 -33.14
C THR A 45 -6.52 19.96 -32.21
N ASP A 46 -5.63 20.92 -31.97
CA ASP A 46 -4.47 20.76 -31.07
C ASP A 46 -4.83 20.90 -29.57
N LYS A 47 -6.10 21.20 -29.23
CA LYS A 47 -6.55 21.27 -27.83
C LYS A 47 -6.77 19.88 -27.29
N GLY A 48 -5.99 19.49 -26.28
CA GLY A 48 -6.21 18.24 -25.59
C GLY A 48 -7.29 18.33 -24.50
N PRO A 49 -7.57 17.21 -23.84
CA PRO A 49 -8.69 17.11 -22.91
C PRO A 49 -8.41 17.87 -21.62
N LEU A 50 -9.49 18.35 -21.01
CA LEU A 50 -9.44 19.06 -19.72
C LEU A 50 -9.77 18.09 -18.58
N ALA A 51 -8.93 18.10 -17.55
CA ALA A 51 -9.21 17.45 -16.28
C ALA A 51 -9.44 18.49 -15.19
N HIS A 52 -10.49 18.31 -14.41
CA HIS A 52 -10.85 19.11 -13.25
C HIS A 52 -10.53 18.29 -12.00
N VAL A 53 -9.50 18.72 -11.27
CA VAL A 53 -9.02 18.00 -10.08
C VAL A 53 -9.25 18.86 -8.85
N ARG A 54 -9.98 18.34 -7.87
CA ARG A 54 -10.23 19.01 -6.60
C ARG A 54 -9.14 18.65 -5.59
N PHE A 55 -8.47 19.66 -5.03
CA PHE A 55 -7.50 19.55 -3.93
C PHE A 55 -7.99 20.35 -2.71
N GLU A 56 -7.42 20.12 -1.53
CA GLU A 56 -7.63 20.97 -0.35
C GLU A 56 -6.87 22.29 -0.47
N THR A 57 -5.66 22.24 -1.05
CA THR A 57 -4.80 23.42 -1.22
C THR A 57 -4.18 23.49 -2.62
N ALA A 58 -3.86 24.69 -3.10
CA ALA A 58 -3.10 24.90 -4.35
C ALA A 58 -1.72 25.51 -4.11
N GLU A 59 -1.13 25.23 -2.94
CA GLU A 59 0.17 25.75 -2.59
C GLU A 59 1.24 25.27 -3.60
N GLY A 60 1.96 26.22 -4.19
CA GLY A 60 3.01 25.95 -5.18
C GLY A 60 2.49 25.67 -6.60
N ILE A 61 1.17 25.65 -6.82
CA ILE A 61 0.56 25.44 -8.13
C ILE A 61 0.18 26.78 -8.76
N LEU A 62 0.75 27.03 -9.92
CA LEU A 62 0.54 28.23 -10.72
C LEU A 62 -0.07 27.88 -12.09
N ALA A 63 -1.13 28.61 -12.45
CA ALA A 63 -1.72 28.55 -13.77
C ALA A 63 -0.70 28.89 -14.86
N LYS A 64 -0.73 28.13 -15.96
CA LYS A 64 0.14 28.23 -17.15
C LYS A 64 1.64 28.04 -16.89
N LYS A 65 2.02 27.59 -15.69
CA LYS A 65 3.42 27.34 -15.31
C LYS A 65 3.65 25.96 -14.71
N THR A 66 2.62 25.36 -14.12
CA THR A 66 2.75 24.05 -13.45
C THR A 66 2.49 22.94 -14.44
N GLU A 67 3.50 22.12 -14.67
CA GLU A 67 3.40 20.96 -15.55
C GLU A 67 2.62 19.82 -14.86
N VAL A 68 1.89 19.07 -15.68
CA VAL A 68 1.35 17.76 -15.31
C VAL A 68 2.29 16.72 -15.88
N ARG A 69 2.78 15.81 -15.03
CA ARG A 69 3.76 14.80 -15.41
C ARG A 69 3.23 13.41 -15.16
N CYS A 70 3.62 12.47 -16.01
CA CYS A 70 3.42 11.05 -15.80
C CYS A 70 4.78 10.36 -15.92
N ARG A 71 5.23 9.73 -14.84
CA ARG A 71 6.56 9.10 -14.74
C ARG A 71 7.68 10.09 -15.10
N SER A 72 7.61 11.31 -14.58
CA SER A 72 8.53 12.42 -14.88
C SER A 72 8.51 12.95 -16.34
N VAL A 73 7.60 12.48 -17.20
CA VAL A 73 7.40 13.02 -18.55
C VAL A 73 6.30 14.06 -18.51
N ASN A 74 6.52 15.23 -19.11
CA ASN A 74 5.48 16.25 -19.25
C ASN A 74 4.38 15.75 -20.20
N VAL A 75 3.14 15.71 -19.71
CA VAL A 75 1.94 15.26 -20.43
C VAL A 75 0.84 16.32 -20.49
N GLY A 76 1.10 17.52 -19.94
CA GLY A 76 0.11 18.57 -19.86
C GLY A 76 0.52 19.75 -18.98
N MET A 77 -0.39 20.70 -18.83
CA MET A 77 -0.16 21.94 -18.09
C MET A 77 -1.40 22.37 -17.32
N VAL A 78 -1.21 22.94 -16.13
CA VAL A 78 -2.30 23.59 -15.39
C VAL A 78 -2.76 24.83 -16.16
N LYS A 79 -4.05 24.88 -16.49
CA LYS A 79 -4.67 25.99 -17.22
C LYS A 79 -5.19 27.06 -16.27
N GLU A 80 -5.84 26.64 -15.19
CA GLU A 80 -6.53 27.52 -14.26
C GLU A 80 -6.58 26.93 -12.84
N VAL A 81 -6.56 27.80 -11.84
CA VAL A 81 -6.72 27.46 -10.42
C VAL A 81 -7.83 28.34 -9.86
N LYS A 82 -8.90 27.73 -9.34
CA LYS A 82 -10.07 28.42 -8.79
C LYS A 82 -10.44 27.85 -7.43
N LEU A 83 -10.91 28.70 -6.53
CA LEU A 83 -11.53 28.23 -5.30
C LEU A 83 -12.86 27.52 -5.66
N GLY A 84 -13.13 26.38 -5.03
CA GLY A 84 -14.39 25.68 -5.16
C GLY A 84 -15.55 26.50 -4.58
N ASP A 85 -16.77 26.18 -5.00
CA ASP A 85 -17.99 26.86 -4.54
C ASP A 85 -18.20 26.72 -3.01
N ASP A 86 -17.60 25.69 -2.41
CA ASP A 86 -17.60 25.44 -0.96
C ASP A 86 -16.64 26.35 -0.17
N LEU A 87 -15.80 27.13 -0.86
CA LEU A 87 -14.73 27.97 -0.31
C LEU A 87 -13.68 27.21 0.52
N LYS A 88 -13.71 25.87 0.50
CA LYS A 88 -12.84 24.98 1.30
C LYS A 88 -11.93 24.14 0.44
N SER A 89 -12.25 23.98 -0.83
CA SER A 89 -11.46 23.23 -1.80
C SER A 89 -10.95 24.14 -2.91
N VAL A 90 -9.93 23.67 -3.63
CA VAL A 90 -9.42 24.33 -4.84
C VAL A 90 -9.64 23.39 -6.02
N VAL A 91 -10.28 23.90 -7.07
CA VAL A 91 -10.48 23.20 -8.33
C VAL A 91 -9.39 23.65 -9.31
N ILE A 92 -8.55 22.70 -9.69
CA ILE A 92 -7.45 22.89 -10.63
C ILE A 92 -7.90 22.33 -11.97
N THR A 93 -7.95 23.19 -12.99
CA THR A 93 -8.22 22.77 -14.35
C THR A 93 -6.89 22.63 -15.07
N MET A 94 -6.61 21.43 -15.56
CA MET A 94 -5.40 21.10 -16.32
C MET A 94 -5.77 20.62 -17.72
N GLU A 95 -4.93 20.93 -18.69
CA GLU A 95 -5.05 20.54 -20.08
C GLU A 95 -3.93 19.55 -20.39
N LEU A 96 -4.29 18.32 -20.74
CA LEU A 96 -3.33 17.32 -21.19
C LEU A 96 -3.11 17.49 -22.70
N ASP A 97 -1.99 17.00 -23.23
CA ASP A 97 -1.82 16.94 -24.68
C ASP A 97 -2.78 15.91 -25.30
N ALA A 98 -3.18 16.13 -26.55
CA ALA A 98 -4.17 15.29 -27.25
C ALA A 98 -3.79 13.80 -27.29
N ASP A 99 -2.48 13.49 -27.33
CA ASP A 99 -1.96 12.12 -27.35
C ASP A 99 -2.18 11.36 -26.03
N TYR A 100 -2.44 12.09 -24.93
CA TYR A 100 -2.56 11.54 -23.58
C TYR A 100 -3.99 11.46 -23.07
N GLU A 101 -5.00 11.66 -23.93
CA GLU A 101 -6.41 11.60 -23.54
C GLU A 101 -6.82 10.27 -22.88
N ARG A 102 -6.16 9.19 -23.26
CA ARG A 102 -6.38 7.85 -22.70
C ARG A 102 -5.94 7.70 -21.25
N MET A 103 -5.23 8.68 -20.69
CA MET A 103 -4.81 8.71 -19.29
C MET A 103 -5.91 9.19 -18.35
N LEU A 104 -6.94 9.90 -18.84
CA LEU A 104 -8.04 10.40 -18.02
C LEU A 104 -9.16 9.35 -17.91
N ARG A 105 -8.95 8.39 -16.99
CA ARG A 105 -9.91 7.29 -16.74
C ARG A 105 -10.30 7.21 -15.28
N GLU A 106 -11.42 6.56 -15.02
CA GLU A 106 -11.77 6.17 -13.66
C GLU A 106 -10.60 5.41 -13.00
N GLY A 107 -10.26 5.78 -11.76
CA GLY A 107 -9.10 5.27 -11.04
C GLY A 107 -7.78 6.02 -11.29
N THR A 108 -7.75 7.02 -12.18
CA THR A 108 -6.58 7.91 -12.36
C THR A 108 -6.37 8.75 -11.10
N LYS A 109 -5.12 8.80 -10.63
CA LYS A 109 -4.74 9.52 -9.42
C LYS A 109 -3.88 10.71 -9.79
N PHE A 110 -4.08 11.80 -9.05
CA PHE A 110 -3.33 13.04 -9.18
C PHE A 110 -2.79 13.43 -7.82
N TRP A 111 -1.53 13.86 -7.73
CA TRP A 111 -0.98 14.41 -6.50
C TRP A 111 0.04 15.50 -6.79
N VAL A 112 0.26 16.37 -5.81
CA VAL A 112 1.22 17.46 -5.92
C VAL A 112 2.58 17.00 -5.43
N VAL A 113 3.60 17.10 -6.28
CA VAL A 113 4.99 16.86 -5.89
C VAL A 113 5.68 18.20 -5.66
N LYS A 114 6.10 18.42 -4.40
CA LYS A 114 6.84 19.61 -3.96
C LYS A 114 8.28 19.24 -3.67
N PHE A 115 9.23 20.08 -4.07
CA PHE A 115 10.63 19.92 -3.68
C PHE A 115 10.79 20.27 -2.19
N ARG A 116 11.24 19.32 -1.38
CA ARG A 116 11.55 19.55 0.04
C ARG A 116 13.06 19.75 0.19
N LEU A 117 13.48 20.98 0.46
CA LEU A 117 14.84 21.28 0.87
C LEU A 117 15.05 20.80 2.30
N SER A 118 15.70 19.65 2.49
CA SER A 118 16.24 19.25 3.79
C SER A 118 17.40 20.21 4.12
N GLY A 119 17.30 20.92 5.24
CA GLY A 119 18.07 22.14 5.57
C GLY A 119 19.58 22.01 5.80
N ALA A 120 20.31 21.25 4.97
CA ALA A 120 21.75 21.11 5.04
C ALA A 120 22.40 21.28 3.67
N GLN A 121 22.27 22.47 3.08
CA GLN A 121 23.31 23.14 2.28
C GLN A 121 22.74 24.42 1.67
N LEU A 122 23.12 25.55 2.25
CA LEU A 122 23.16 26.82 1.53
C LEU A 122 24.60 27.27 1.51
N SER A 123 25.19 27.31 0.32
CA SER A 123 25.88 28.51 -0.15
C SER A 123 26.25 28.36 -1.62
N GLY A 124 25.63 29.22 -2.42
CA GLY A 124 26.10 29.56 -3.76
C GLY A 124 25.36 28.87 -4.89
N VAL A 125 24.96 29.71 -5.85
CA VAL A 125 24.58 29.40 -7.23
C VAL A 125 23.09 29.09 -7.46
N GLY A 126 22.40 30.14 -7.91
CA GLY A 126 21.14 30.20 -8.69
C GLY A 126 20.54 28.92 -9.27
N THR A 127 20.11 27.98 -8.43
CA THR A 127 19.22 26.91 -8.84
C THR A 127 17.86 27.51 -9.11
N VAL A 128 17.51 27.61 -10.39
CA VAL A 128 16.14 27.81 -10.85
C VAL A 128 15.25 26.85 -10.07
N LEU A 129 14.43 27.39 -9.16
CA LEU A 129 13.38 26.62 -8.50
C LEU A 129 12.43 26.13 -9.59
N GLN A 130 12.54 24.86 -9.99
CA GLN A 130 11.40 24.19 -10.60
C GLN A 130 10.31 24.17 -9.53
N GLY A 131 9.20 24.86 -9.79
CA GLY A 131 8.05 24.91 -8.90
C GLY A 131 7.49 23.51 -8.64
N ALA A 132 6.47 23.42 -7.78
CA ALA A 132 5.73 22.17 -7.65
C ALA A 132 5.20 21.72 -9.02
N TYR A 133 5.06 20.41 -9.21
CA TYR A 133 4.40 19.84 -10.38
C TYR A 133 3.32 18.87 -9.93
N ILE A 134 2.36 18.58 -10.81
CA ILE A 134 1.31 17.60 -10.54
C ILE A 134 1.74 16.29 -11.22
N GLU A 135 1.82 15.20 -10.46
CA GLU A 135 2.04 13.87 -11.02
C GLU A 135 0.69 13.18 -11.26
N LEU A 136 0.58 12.50 -12.39
CA LEU A 136 -0.55 11.70 -12.85
C LEU A 136 -0.14 10.22 -12.86
N ASP A 137 -0.97 9.36 -12.30
CA ASP A 137 -0.90 7.90 -12.41
C ASP A 137 -2.16 7.41 -13.11
N PRO A 138 -2.07 6.88 -14.34
CA PRO A 138 -3.23 6.55 -15.15
C PRO A 138 -4.03 5.38 -14.55
N GLY A 139 -5.35 5.49 -14.61
CA GLY A 139 -6.25 4.40 -14.21
C GLY A 139 -6.20 3.17 -15.13
N PRO A 140 -6.91 2.08 -14.79
CA PRO A 140 -6.98 0.88 -15.61
C PRO A 140 -7.38 1.18 -17.07
N LYS A 141 -6.74 0.51 -18.04
CA LYS A 141 -6.97 0.75 -19.49
C LYS A 141 -8.42 0.55 -19.92
N GLU A 142 -9.14 -0.32 -19.22
CA GLU A 142 -10.55 -0.67 -19.50
C GLU A 142 -11.54 0.25 -18.78
N GLY A 143 -11.07 1.15 -17.91
CA GLY A 143 -11.93 2.07 -17.18
C GLY A 143 -12.57 3.13 -18.09
N PRO A 144 -13.79 3.61 -17.77
CA PRO A 144 -14.44 4.68 -18.51
C PRO A 144 -13.63 5.97 -18.46
N GLN A 145 -13.69 6.78 -19.52
CA GLN A 145 -13.08 8.10 -19.52
C GLN A 145 -13.88 9.04 -18.60
N VAL A 146 -13.17 9.77 -17.74
CA VAL A 146 -13.75 10.74 -16.81
C VAL A 146 -12.87 11.97 -16.74
N ASN A 147 -13.48 13.13 -16.47
CA ASN A 147 -12.77 14.41 -16.48
C ASN A 147 -12.76 15.10 -15.10
N HIS A 148 -13.39 14.48 -14.09
CA HIS A 148 -13.46 15.02 -12.73
C HIS A 148 -12.76 14.06 -11.78
N PHE A 149 -11.85 14.59 -10.97
CA PHE A 149 -11.02 13.80 -10.06
C PHE A 149 -10.88 14.46 -8.71
N THR A 150 -10.57 13.64 -7.71
CA THR A 150 -10.12 14.10 -6.39
C THR A 150 -8.61 13.91 -6.32
N GLY A 151 -7.90 15.00 -6.05
CA GLY A 151 -6.47 15.00 -5.87
C GLY A 151 -6.07 14.40 -4.52
N LEU A 152 -4.93 13.74 -4.49
CA LEU A 152 -4.31 13.21 -3.28
C LEU A 152 -3.31 14.26 -2.76
N GLU A 153 -3.45 14.62 -1.47
CA GLU A 153 -2.54 15.56 -0.81
C GLU A 153 -1.17 14.96 -0.52
N THR A 154 -1.10 13.63 -0.40
CA THR A 154 0.15 12.90 -0.20
C THR A 154 0.42 11.99 -1.40
N PRO A 155 1.68 11.95 -1.88
CA PRO A 155 2.04 11.04 -2.96
C PRO A 155 1.83 9.60 -2.50
N PRO A 156 1.25 8.73 -3.35
CA PRO A 156 1.19 7.31 -3.05
C PRO A 156 2.64 6.78 -2.94
N ALA A 157 2.88 5.90 -1.98
CA ALA A 157 4.23 5.36 -1.73
C ALA A 157 4.81 4.57 -2.92
N THR A 158 3.93 4.07 -3.79
CA THR A 158 4.25 3.36 -5.04
C THR A 158 3.20 3.73 -6.08
N SER A 159 3.62 4.00 -7.32
CA SER A 159 2.67 4.15 -8.46
C SER A 159 2.01 2.80 -8.78
N SER A 160 0.76 2.84 -9.24
CA SER A 160 -0.02 1.66 -9.58
C SER A 160 0.64 0.84 -10.70
N ASP A 161 1.43 1.50 -11.54
CA ASP A 161 2.14 0.95 -12.68
C ASP A 161 3.33 0.06 -12.34
N ILE A 162 3.86 0.15 -11.11
CA ILE A 162 5.00 -0.66 -10.71
C ILE A 162 4.53 -2.10 -10.50
N PRO A 163 4.99 -3.08 -11.32
CA PRO A 163 4.54 -4.45 -11.20
C PRO A 163 5.04 -5.05 -9.88
N GLY A 164 4.15 -5.76 -9.20
CA GLY A 164 4.46 -6.41 -7.94
C GLY A 164 3.26 -7.13 -7.37
N LEU A 165 3.38 -7.49 -6.11
CA LEU A 165 2.35 -8.14 -5.30
C LEU A 165 1.98 -7.19 -4.18
N ARG A 166 0.71 -6.79 -4.12
CA ARG A 166 0.12 -6.00 -3.05
C ARG A 166 -0.59 -6.92 -2.08
N LEU A 167 -0.34 -6.71 -0.80
CA LEU A 167 -0.82 -7.54 0.30
C LEU A 167 -1.44 -6.65 1.36
N SER A 168 -2.38 -7.21 2.10
CA SER A 168 -2.95 -6.56 3.28
C SER A 168 -2.34 -7.22 4.53
N LEU A 169 -1.75 -6.44 5.43
CA LEU A 169 -1.21 -6.94 6.70
C LEU A 169 -2.07 -6.38 7.84
N THR A 170 -2.58 -7.25 8.70
CA THR A 170 -3.44 -6.86 9.83
C THR A 170 -2.72 -7.07 11.15
N ALA A 171 -2.78 -6.08 12.04
CA ALA A 171 -2.24 -6.15 13.39
C ALA A 171 -3.27 -5.62 14.40
N GLU A 172 -3.15 -6.01 15.66
CA GLU A 172 -3.93 -5.41 16.76
C GLU A 172 -3.44 -3.98 17.01
N ASP A 173 -2.11 -3.82 17.08
CA ASP A 173 -1.46 -2.52 17.28
C ASP A 173 -0.65 -2.11 16.05
N ALA A 174 -0.50 -0.81 15.85
CA ALA A 174 0.31 -0.30 14.76
C ALA A 174 1.83 -0.50 14.93
N GLY A 175 2.28 -0.68 16.17
CA GLY A 175 3.68 -0.68 16.53
C GLY A 175 4.43 0.53 15.94
N SER A 176 5.64 0.27 15.44
CA SER A 176 6.51 1.27 14.81
C SER A 176 6.33 1.39 13.29
N LEU A 177 5.40 0.65 12.69
CA LEU A 177 5.34 0.52 11.24
C LEU A 177 4.66 1.75 10.64
N ALA A 178 5.31 2.39 9.66
CA ALA A 178 4.86 3.61 9.03
C ALA A 178 4.79 3.45 7.51
N VAL A 179 4.10 4.38 6.85
CA VAL A 179 4.11 4.48 5.39
C VAL A 179 5.56 4.70 4.94
N GLY A 180 6.03 3.87 4.00
CA GLY A 180 7.41 3.86 3.53
C GLY A 180 8.35 2.94 4.32
N SER A 181 7.93 2.34 5.44
CA SER A 181 8.73 1.31 6.14
C SER A 181 9.06 0.16 5.18
N ALA A 182 10.30 -0.32 5.24
CA ALA A 182 10.79 -1.37 4.36
C ALA A 182 10.22 -2.74 4.74
N LEU A 183 9.95 -3.55 3.73
CA LEU A 183 9.61 -4.96 3.87
C LEU A 183 10.81 -5.81 3.47
N TYR A 184 11.22 -6.70 4.37
CA TYR A 184 12.42 -7.51 4.22
C TYR A 184 12.10 -9.00 4.02
N TYR A 185 12.99 -9.68 3.31
CA TYR A 185 13.08 -11.14 3.29
C TYR A 185 14.53 -11.54 3.51
N ARG A 186 14.82 -12.29 4.59
CA ARG A 186 16.19 -12.70 4.97
C ARG A 186 17.20 -11.55 4.97
N GLY A 187 16.77 -10.35 5.36
CA GLY A 187 17.60 -9.14 5.45
C GLY A 187 17.69 -8.30 4.17
N PHE A 188 17.12 -8.73 3.05
CA PHE A 188 17.07 -7.94 1.81
C PHE A 188 15.76 -7.15 1.71
N GLU A 189 15.83 -5.87 1.33
CA GLU A 189 14.63 -5.05 1.07
C GLU A 189 13.93 -5.51 -0.21
N VAL A 190 12.79 -6.16 -0.06
CA VAL A 190 11.99 -6.70 -1.17
C VAL A 190 10.75 -5.86 -1.48
N GLY A 191 10.43 -4.90 -0.61
CA GLY A 191 9.18 -4.15 -0.69
C GLY A 191 9.07 -3.03 0.35
N ARG A 192 7.87 -2.49 0.52
CA ARG A 192 7.55 -1.43 1.47
C ARG A 192 6.07 -1.38 1.85
N ILE A 193 5.77 -0.66 2.93
CA ILE A 193 4.40 -0.34 3.33
C ILE A 193 3.90 0.87 2.52
N GLU A 194 2.76 0.70 1.84
CA GLU A 194 2.11 1.69 0.98
C GLU A 194 1.12 2.59 1.71
N SER A 195 0.29 2.02 2.57
CA SER A 195 -0.68 2.77 3.39
C SER A 195 -0.87 2.11 4.75
N ARG A 196 -1.47 2.87 5.67
CA ARG A 196 -1.86 2.44 7.00
C ARG A 196 -3.22 3.03 7.31
N GLU A 197 -4.16 2.16 7.67
CA GLU A 197 -5.54 2.52 7.97
C GLU A 197 -5.92 1.89 9.30
N LEU A 198 -6.59 2.66 10.16
CA LEU A 198 -7.23 2.12 11.36
C LEU A 198 -8.63 1.65 10.97
N ASP A 199 -9.00 0.44 11.38
CA ASP A 199 -10.35 -0.07 11.18
C ASP A 199 -11.38 0.87 11.83
N PRO A 200 -12.58 1.09 11.27
CA PRO A 200 -13.57 2.02 11.84
C PRO A 200 -13.95 1.70 13.29
N GLU A 201 -13.90 0.43 13.69
CA GLU A 201 -14.13 -0.06 15.05
C GLU A 201 -12.96 0.21 16.00
N GLY A 202 -11.81 0.65 15.48
CA GLY A 202 -10.60 1.01 16.24
C GLY A 202 -9.84 -0.18 16.82
N GLN A 203 -10.21 -1.42 16.46
CA GLN A 203 -9.66 -2.64 17.08
C GLN A 203 -8.41 -3.17 16.38
N ARG A 204 -8.23 -2.83 15.10
CA ARG A 204 -7.15 -3.36 14.26
C ARG A 204 -6.60 -2.30 13.35
N VAL A 205 -5.32 -2.47 12.99
CA VAL A 205 -4.64 -1.65 12.01
C VAL A 205 -4.36 -2.50 10.78
N THR A 206 -4.75 -1.98 9.62
CA THR A 206 -4.49 -2.60 8.33
C THR A 206 -3.40 -1.82 7.61
N PHE A 207 -2.38 -2.52 7.16
CA PHE A 207 -1.29 -1.99 6.36
C PHE A 207 -1.36 -2.57 4.96
N ASN A 208 -1.38 -1.72 3.94
CA ASN A 208 -1.18 -2.19 2.57
C ASN A 208 0.33 -2.27 2.31
N ALA A 209 0.83 -3.43 1.93
CA ALA A 209 2.23 -3.70 1.67
C ALA A 209 2.45 -4.07 0.21
N PHE A 210 3.54 -3.58 -0.38
CA PHE A 210 3.93 -3.88 -1.75
C PHE A 210 5.26 -4.63 -1.79
N VAL A 211 5.27 -5.71 -2.55
CA VAL A 211 6.46 -6.54 -2.83
C VAL A 211 6.78 -6.44 -4.32
N ARG A 212 8.02 -6.12 -4.68
CA ARG A 212 8.42 -5.99 -6.10
C ARG A 212 8.19 -7.32 -6.84
N LYS A 213 7.86 -7.25 -8.14
CA LYS A 213 7.57 -8.42 -8.99
C LYS A 213 8.63 -9.51 -8.93
N GLU A 214 9.91 -9.11 -8.92
CA GLU A 214 11.07 -10.00 -8.82
C GLU A 214 11.08 -10.84 -7.53
N TYR A 215 10.46 -10.36 -6.45
CA TYR A 215 10.39 -11.04 -5.15
C TYR A 215 9.01 -11.62 -4.82
N SER A 216 7.98 -11.38 -5.63
CA SER A 216 6.61 -11.85 -5.35
C SER A 216 6.53 -13.37 -5.13
N HIS A 217 7.39 -14.14 -5.79
CA HIS A 217 7.47 -15.60 -5.65
C HIS A 217 7.92 -16.07 -4.25
N LEU A 218 8.53 -15.20 -3.45
CA LEU A 218 8.98 -15.49 -2.09
C LEU A 218 7.82 -15.48 -1.09
N VAL A 219 6.75 -14.74 -1.39
CA VAL A 219 5.55 -14.71 -0.54
C VAL A 219 4.71 -15.94 -0.82
N LYS A 220 4.63 -16.81 0.17
CA LYS A 220 3.78 -18.02 0.17
C LYS A 220 2.48 -17.79 0.92
N GLU A 221 1.46 -18.57 0.61
CA GLU A 221 0.16 -18.53 1.31
C GLU A 221 0.27 -18.77 2.82
N ASN A 222 1.30 -19.52 3.26
CA ASN A 222 1.63 -19.78 4.65
C ASN A 222 2.76 -18.90 5.20
N SER A 223 3.11 -17.82 4.51
CA SER A 223 4.08 -16.85 5.02
C SER A 223 3.52 -16.12 6.23
N ARG A 224 4.42 -15.79 7.16
CA ARG A 224 4.11 -14.98 8.33
C ARG A 224 4.96 -13.73 8.31
N PHE A 225 4.34 -12.63 8.70
CA PHE A 225 4.95 -11.31 8.71
C PHE A 225 5.13 -10.90 10.17
N TRP A 226 6.29 -10.38 10.53
CA TRP A 226 6.51 -9.84 11.86
C TRP A 226 7.25 -8.52 11.81
N ASN A 227 6.99 -7.68 12.81
CA ASN A 227 7.68 -6.43 12.99
C ASN A 227 9.13 -6.69 13.44
N ILE A 228 10.08 -5.88 12.96
CA ILE A 228 11.51 -5.99 13.30
C ILE A 228 12.06 -4.71 13.92
N SER A 229 11.20 -3.92 14.54
CA SER A 229 11.58 -2.63 15.09
C SER A 229 12.09 -2.68 16.51
N GLY A 230 13.09 -1.84 16.76
CA GLY A 230 13.65 -1.65 18.09
C GLY A 230 14.51 -2.82 18.57
N ILE A 231 15.02 -2.65 19.78
CA ILE A 231 15.81 -3.67 20.50
C ILE A 231 14.80 -4.60 21.18
N ASP A 232 14.63 -5.81 20.66
CA ASP A 232 13.90 -6.87 21.35
C ASP A 232 14.87 -7.60 22.30
N ILE A 233 14.64 -7.46 23.61
CA ILE A 233 15.39 -8.18 24.64
C ILE A 233 14.47 -9.21 25.26
N SER A 234 14.56 -10.45 24.80
CA SER A 234 13.87 -11.58 25.42
C SER A 234 14.84 -12.39 26.31
N ALA A 235 14.37 -12.69 27.53
CA ALA A 235 15.05 -13.58 28.47
C ALA A 235 14.22 -14.86 28.59
N GLY A 236 14.74 -15.97 28.07
CA GLY A 236 14.10 -17.28 28.15
C GLY A 236 14.83 -18.23 29.10
N ALA A 237 14.27 -19.42 29.30
CA ALA A 237 14.94 -20.50 30.05
C ALA A 237 16.29 -20.93 29.42
N ASP A 238 16.49 -20.65 28.13
CA ASP A 238 17.74 -20.88 27.37
C ASP A 238 18.79 -19.75 27.55
N GLY A 239 18.49 -18.69 28.30
CA GLY A 239 19.35 -17.51 28.45
C GLY A 239 18.93 -16.32 27.56
N PHE A 240 19.84 -15.35 27.43
CA PHE A 240 19.62 -14.11 26.64
C PHE A 240 19.79 -14.38 25.14
N LYS A 241 18.75 -14.13 24.34
CA LYS A 241 18.81 -14.21 22.87
C LYS A 241 18.93 -12.79 22.32
N PHE A 242 20.13 -12.38 21.90
CA PHE A 242 20.35 -11.11 21.21
C PHE A 242 20.27 -11.31 19.70
N ARG A 243 19.22 -10.81 19.05
CA ARG A 243 19.09 -10.79 17.59
C ARG A 243 19.32 -9.37 17.08
N SER A 244 20.48 -9.13 16.48
CA SER A 244 20.75 -7.87 15.80
C SER A 244 20.05 -7.90 14.43
N SER A 245 18.93 -7.20 14.30
CA SER A 245 18.46 -6.75 12.99
C SER A 245 19.52 -5.86 12.33
N SER A 246 19.45 -5.66 11.02
CA SER A 246 20.36 -4.73 10.33
C SER A 246 20.27 -3.34 10.98
N LEU A 247 21.41 -2.63 11.11
CA LEU A 247 21.45 -1.31 11.75
C LEU A 247 20.45 -0.31 11.12
N GLN A 248 20.17 -0.47 9.82
CA GLN A 248 19.19 0.33 9.10
C GLN A 248 17.74 0.02 9.51
N ALA A 249 17.39 -1.25 9.76
CA ALA A 249 16.06 -1.64 10.26
C ALA A 249 15.81 -1.15 11.69
N LEU A 250 16.86 -1.04 12.52
CA LEU A 250 16.76 -0.50 13.88
C LEU A 250 16.36 0.99 13.92
N ILE A 251 16.76 1.78 12.92
CA ILE A 251 16.52 3.23 12.87
C ILE A 251 15.19 3.56 12.18
N SER A 252 14.86 2.86 11.10
CA SER A 252 13.70 3.19 10.25
C SER A 252 12.46 2.33 10.53
N GLY A 253 12.59 1.26 11.33
CA GLY A 253 11.56 0.25 11.49
C GLY A 253 11.31 -0.54 10.20
N GLY A 254 10.63 -1.68 10.31
CA GLY A 254 10.32 -2.49 9.15
C GLY A 254 9.55 -3.74 9.51
N ALA A 255 9.06 -4.44 8.49
CA ALA A 255 8.49 -5.77 8.64
C ALA A 255 9.35 -6.76 7.87
N THR A 256 9.42 -8.00 8.34
CA THR A 256 10.02 -9.10 7.58
C THR A 256 9.04 -10.25 7.52
N PHE A 257 9.24 -11.16 6.57
CA PHE A 257 8.43 -12.36 6.47
C PHE A 257 9.24 -13.61 6.18
N GLY A 258 8.61 -14.75 6.45
CA GLY A 258 9.16 -16.07 6.19
C GLY A 258 8.11 -17.16 6.31
N VAL A 259 8.46 -18.36 5.87
CA VAL A 259 7.68 -19.57 6.14
C VAL A 259 8.05 -20.07 7.54
N PRO A 260 7.09 -20.48 8.39
CA PRO A 260 7.36 -21.00 9.72
C PRO A 260 8.37 -22.15 9.71
N GLU A 261 9.19 -22.24 10.75
CA GLU A 261 10.15 -23.34 10.89
C GLU A 261 9.43 -24.70 10.92
N GLY A 262 9.94 -25.67 10.15
CA GLY A 262 9.34 -27.00 10.04
C GLY A 262 8.13 -27.11 9.10
N ALA A 263 7.61 -25.99 8.56
CA ALA A 263 6.55 -26.01 7.57
C ALA A 263 7.11 -26.09 6.14
N THR A 264 6.47 -26.90 5.28
CA THR A 264 6.76 -26.87 3.84
C THR A 264 6.23 -25.57 3.22
N PRO A 265 6.98 -24.90 2.33
CA PRO A 265 6.48 -23.73 1.62
C PRO A 265 5.20 -24.06 0.85
N GLY A 266 4.15 -23.26 1.05
CA GLY A 266 2.90 -23.37 0.31
C GLY A 266 3.01 -22.79 -1.11
N ASN A 267 1.85 -22.61 -1.75
CA ASN A 267 1.76 -21.94 -3.05
C ASN A 267 2.15 -20.45 -2.92
N ILE A 268 2.45 -19.82 -4.06
CA ILE A 268 2.70 -18.37 -4.11
C ILE A 268 1.40 -17.64 -3.74
N ALA A 269 1.50 -16.63 -2.89
CA ALA A 269 0.35 -15.83 -2.49
C ALA A 269 -0.21 -15.03 -3.66
N THR A 270 -1.54 -14.87 -3.67
CA THR A 270 -2.26 -14.04 -4.64
C THR A 270 -2.26 -12.57 -4.23
N ASP A 271 -2.48 -11.69 -5.20
CA ASP A 271 -2.64 -10.25 -4.97
C ASP A 271 -3.85 -9.97 -4.07
N GLY A 272 -3.72 -8.96 -3.21
CA GLY A 272 -4.73 -8.57 -2.22
C GLY A 272 -4.88 -9.52 -1.03
N ARG A 273 -4.10 -10.60 -0.94
CA ARG A 273 -4.20 -11.55 0.17
C ARG A 273 -3.88 -10.88 1.50
N THR A 274 -4.71 -11.18 2.51
CA THR A 274 -4.51 -10.71 3.88
C THR A 274 -3.63 -11.66 4.70
N PHE A 275 -2.67 -11.09 5.44
CA PHE A 275 -1.82 -11.78 6.39
C PHE A 275 -1.90 -11.11 7.76
N MET A 276 -1.57 -11.86 8.81
CA MET A 276 -1.39 -11.28 10.14
C MET A 276 0.05 -10.80 10.29
N LEU A 277 0.21 -9.59 10.82
CA LEU A 277 1.48 -9.02 11.21
C LEU A 277 1.65 -9.23 12.72
N TYR A 278 2.60 -10.07 13.08
CA TYR A 278 2.95 -10.36 14.47
C TYR A 278 3.90 -9.29 15.04
N SER A 279 3.91 -9.14 16.36
CA SER A 279 4.75 -8.16 17.05
C SER A 279 6.24 -8.46 16.92
N ASN A 280 6.62 -9.74 16.91
CA ASN A 280 8.00 -10.20 16.75
C ASN A 280 8.06 -11.61 16.11
N GLN A 281 9.27 -12.10 15.88
CA GLN A 281 9.50 -13.42 15.26
C GLN A 281 9.03 -14.58 16.14
N ASP A 282 9.16 -14.47 17.47
CA ASP A 282 8.78 -15.53 18.38
C ASP A 282 7.25 -15.73 18.38
N ASP A 283 6.47 -14.65 18.39
CA ASP A 283 5.01 -14.68 18.23
C ASP A 283 4.60 -15.28 16.87
N ALA A 284 5.31 -14.88 15.80
CA ALA A 284 5.09 -15.42 14.47
C ALA A 284 5.38 -16.92 14.42
N ASN A 285 6.36 -17.44 15.15
CA ASN A 285 6.68 -18.87 15.18
C ASN A 285 5.75 -19.67 16.08
N GLN A 286 5.41 -19.12 17.26
CA GLN A 286 4.50 -19.75 18.22
C GLN A 286 3.09 -19.92 17.67
N SER A 287 2.61 -19.05 16.78
CA SER A 287 1.31 -19.22 16.11
C SER A 287 1.23 -20.44 15.17
N THR A 288 2.30 -21.24 15.00
CA THR A 288 2.25 -22.55 14.30
C THR A 288 1.52 -23.57 15.15
N PHE A 289 1.54 -23.33 16.46
CA PHE A 289 0.77 -24.07 17.42
C PHE A 289 -0.71 -23.80 17.22
N THR A 290 -1.44 -24.78 16.69
CA THR A 290 -2.90 -24.76 16.65
C THR A 290 -3.36 -25.58 17.85
N PRO A 291 -3.65 -24.97 19.01
CA PRO A 291 -4.08 -25.73 20.16
C PRO A 291 -5.37 -26.47 19.84
N THR A 292 -5.31 -27.78 19.90
CA THR A 292 -6.47 -28.65 19.63
C THR A 292 -7.27 -28.92 20.91
N MET A 293 -6.75 -28.55 22.09
CA MET A 293 -7.42 -28.81 23.36
C MET A 293 -7.21 -27.70 24.39
N LYS A 294 -8.30 -27.35 25.08
CA LYS A 294 -8.31 -26.45 26.25
C LYS A 294 -8.50 -27.25 27.53
N LEU A 295 -7.70 -26.96 28.55
CA LEU A 295 -7.76 -27.64 29.85
C LEU A 295 -7.74 -26.60 30.97
N VAL A 296 -8.49 -26.86 32.03
CA VAL A 296 -8.42 -26.06 33.26
C VAL A 296 -7.53 -26.78 34.26
N LEU A 297 -6.47 -26.11 34.68
CA LEU A 297 -5.63 -26.53 35.80
C LEU A 297 -6.11 -25.82 37.07
N LEU A 298 -6.26 -26.58 38.15
CA LEU A 298 -6.62 -26.05 39.47
C LEU A 298 -5.40 -26.14 40.38
N PHE A 299 -4.79 -25.00 40.68
CA PHE A 299 -3.63 -24.93 41.55
C PHE A 299 -4.05 -24.66 43.00
N ASP A 300 -3.54 -25.45 43.93
CA ASP A 300 -3.65 -25.27 45.38
C ASP A 300 -2.53 -24.37 45.95
N GLN A 301 -1.54 -24.03 45.12
CA GLN A 301 -0.39 -23.20 45.47
C GLN A 301 -0.42 -21.85 44.76
N SER A 302 0.46 -20.93 45.20
CA SER A 302 0.63 -19.64 44.54
C SER A 302 1.14 -19.83 43.12
N ILE A 303 0.42 -19.26 42.16
CA ILE A 303 0.85 -19.16 40.76
C ILE A 303 1.67 -17.88 40.49
N ARG A 304 2.29 -17.30 41.52
CA ARG A 304 3.10 -16.07 41.39
C ARG A 304 4.19 -16.28 40.33
N GLY A 305 4.22 -15.40 39.35
CA GLY A 305 5.15 -15.44 38.21
C GLY A 305 4.61 -16.15 36.97
N LEU A 306 3.44 -16.78 37.06
CA LEU A 306 2.74 -17.31 35.88
C LEU A 306 2.03 -16.17 35.14
N VAL A 307 2.27 -16.07 33.83
CA VAL A 307 1.70 -15.03 32.97
C VAL A 307 0.96 -15.66 31.79
N LYS A 308 0.02 -14.91 31.20
CA LYS A 308 -0.61 -15.29 29.93
C LYS A 308 0.48 -15.50 28.87
N GLY A 309 0.37 -16.59 28.11
CA GLY A 309 1.36 -16.98 27.11
C GLY A 309 2.53 -17.83 27.64
N ALA A 310 2.67 -18.03 28.96
CA ALA A 310 3.74 -18.87 29.51
C ALA A 310 3.68 -20.30 28.92
N PRO A 311 4.84 -20.90 28.55
CA PRO A 311 4.87 -22.20 27.90
C PRO A 311 4.42 -23.31 28.85
N VAL A 312 3.65 -24.25 28.33
CA VAL A 312 3.35 -25.53 28.97
C VAL A 312 4.26 -26.56 28.36
N GLU A 313 5.12 -27.15 29.18
CA GLU A 313 6.13 -28.10 28.72
C GLU A 313 5.86 -29.51 29.25
N PHE A 314 6.15 -30.51 28.41
CA PHE A 314 6.24 -31.90 28.81
C PHE A 314 7.65 -32.40 28.56
N ARG A 315 8.37 -32.74 29.64
CA ARG A 315 9.76 -33.20 29.59
C ARG A 315 10.71 -32.23 28.85
N GLY A 316 10.47 -30.92 28.99
CA GLY A 316 11.26 -29.86 28.33
C GLY A 316 10.88 -29.57 26.89
N ILE A 317 9.81 -30.21 26.38
CA ILE A 317 9.27 -29.92 25.05
C ILE A 317 8.03 -29.02 25.23
N PRO A 318 7.96 -27.84 24.59
CA PRO A 318 6.76 -27.01 24.63
C PRO A 318 5.61 -27.72 23.92
N ILE A 319 4.56 -28.01 24.66
CA ILE A 319 3.34 -28.69 24.18
C ILE A 319 2.11 -27.78 24.25
N GLY A 320 2.26 -26.54 24.70
CA GLY A 320 1.14 -25.63 24.92
C GLY A 320 1.53 -24.31 25.54
N ARG A 321 0.51 -23.55 25.93
CA ARG A 321 0.65 -22.25 26.58
C ARG A 321 -0.49 -21.98 27.55
N VAL A 322 -0.26 -21.04 28.46
CA VAL A 322 -1.29 -20.46 29.31
C VAL A 322 -2.17 -19.51 28.48
N ALA A 323 -3.47 -19.77 28.43
CA ALA A 323 -4.43 -18.92 27.73
C ALA A 323 -5.02 -17.82 28.63
N GLU A 324 -5.31 -18.14 29.89
CA GLU A 324 -6.00 -17.20 30.79
C GLU A 324 -5.72 -17.48 32.28
N ILE A 325 -5.50 -16.40 33.05
CA ILE A 325 -5.25 -16.40 34.50
C ILE A 325 -5.79 -15.09 35.14
N PRO A 326 -6.54 -15.17 36.24
CA PRO A 326 -7.28 -16.35 36.70
C PRO A 326 -8.40 -16.65 35.70
N PHE A 327 -8.67 -17.93 35.44
CA PHE A 327 -9.81 -18.31 34.62
C PHE A 327 -11.08 -18.34 35.49
N GLU A 328 -12.12 -17.61 35.11
CA GLU A 328 -13.40 -17.63 35.82
C GLU A 328 -14.10 -18.98 35.60
N TYR A 329 -13.83 -19.92 36.51
CA TYR A 329 -14.51 -21.20 36.59
C TYR A 329 -15.61 -21.11 37.64
N ALA A 330 -16.84 -21.47 37.28
CA ALA A 330 -17.97 -21.54 38.20
C ALA A 330 -17.79 -22.72 39.19
N SER A 331 -16.88 -22.57 40.15
CA SER A 331 -16.71 -23.52 41.25
C SER A 331 -17.64 -23.19 42.41
N THR A 332 -17.92 -24.22 43.21
CA THR A 332 -18.65 -24.11 44.47
C THR A 332 -17.93 -23.14 45.43
N ILE A 333 -18.68 -22.46 46.30
CA ILE A 333 -18.22 -21.37 47.20
C ILE A 333 -16.99 -21.72 48.07
N ASP A 334 -16.64 -23.00 48.21
CA ASP A 334 -15.56 -23.50 49.07
C ASP A 334 -14.27 -23.91 48.31
N ASP A 335 -14.23 -23.82 46.98
CA ASP A 335 -13.02 -24.15 46.21
C ASP A 335 -12.06 -22.97 46.14
N ARG A 336 -11.02 -22.99 46.99
CA ARG A 336 -9.98 -21.94 47.07
C ARG A 336 -8.85 -22.08 46.04
N ARG A 337 -8.95 -23.04 45.11
CA ARG A 337 -7.91 -23.27 44.10
C ARG A 337 -7.97 -22.20 43.01
N ILE A 338 -6.80 -21.86 42.47
CA ILE A 338 -6.70 -20.88 41.38
C ILE A 338 -6.83 -21.64 40.05
N ALA A 339 -7.89 -21.32 39.31
CA ALA A 339 -8.13 -21.88 38.00
C ALA A 339 -7.28 -21.17 36.94
N THR A 340 -6.62 -21.95 36.09
CA THR A 340 -5.80 -21.47 34.97
C THR A 340 -6.18 -22.23 33.71
N LEU A 341 -6.54 -21.50 32.66
CA LEU A 341 -6.85 -22.09 31.36
C LEU A 341 -5.55 -22.26 30.59
N ILE A 342 -5.29 -23.48 30.12
CA ILE A 342 -4.19 -23.79 29.21
C ILE A 342 -4.71 -24.33 27.88
N GLU A 343 -3.94 -24.07 26.85
CA GLU A 343 -4.14 -24.53 25.48
C GLU A 343 -2.98 -25.47 25.12
N ILE A 344 -3.27 -26.74 24.82
CA ILE A 344 -2.26 -27.76 24.51
C ILE A 344 -2.52 -28.45 23.16
N ASP A 345 -1.45 -29.00 22.58
CA ASP A 345 -1.50 -29.92 21.45
C ASP A 345 -1.10 -31.32 21.96
N PRO A 346 -2.08 -32.18 22.26
CA PRO A 346 -1.86 -33.52 22.79
C PRO A 346 -1.25 -34.46 21.75
N SER A 347 -1.19 -34.10 20.46
CA SER A 347 -0.48 -34.90 19.46
C SER A 347 1.02 -35.03 19.80
N LEU A 348 1.59 -34.01 20.45
CA LEU A 348 2.97 -33.96 20.92
C LEU A 348 3.24 -34.85 22.14
N LEU A 349 2.19 -35.38 22.79
CA LEU A 349 2.30 -36.33 23.91
C LEU A 349 2.33 -37.80 23.46
N ARG A 350 2.03 -38.07 22.18
CA ARG A 350 1.89 -39.44 21.65
C ARG A 350 3.27 -40.09 21.50
N ARG A 351 3.41 -41.34 21.97
CA ARG A 351 4.71 -42.02 22.00
C ARG A 351 4.93 -42.97 20.82
N ASN A 352 3.86 -43.58 20.33
CA ASN A 352 3.92 -44.64 19.31
C ASN A 352 2.86 -44.43 18.21
N GLU A 353 3.14 -44.90 16.99
CA GLU A 353 2.20 -44.90 15.84
C GLU A 353 0.86 -45.60 16.15
N SER A 354 0.83 -46.58 17.08
CA SER A 354 -0.41 -47.22 17.52
C SER A 354 -1.36 -46.30 18.32
N GLU A 355 -0.88 -45.14 18.79
CA GLU A 355 -1.70 -44.14 19.49
C GLU A 355 -2.30 -43.10 18.51
N LYS A 356 -2.00 -43.15 17.21
CA LYS A 356 -2.55 -42.22 16.21
C LYS A 356 -4.07 -42.26 16.08
N ASN A 357 -4.66 -43.44 16.28
CA ASN A 357 -6.11 -43.67 16.13
C ASN A 357 -6.92 -43.42 17.42
N LYS A 358 -6.29 -43.06 18.53
CA LYS A 358 -7.01 -42.69 19.76
C LYS A 358 -7.42 -41.22 19.72
N SER A 359 -8.59 -40.92 20.26
CA SER A 359 -8.99 -39.53 20.53
C SER A 359 -8.00 -38.88 21.50
N ASP A 360 -7.69 -37.61 21.26
CA ASP A 360 -6.76 -36.83 22.07
C ASP A 360 -7.15 -36.80 23.56
N ILE A 361 -8.45 -36.76 23.83
CA ILE A 361 -9.00 -36.76 25.20
C ILE A 361 -8.70 -38.08 25.90
N ASP A 362 -8.82 -39.20 25.19
CA ASP A 362 -8.57 -40.53 25.77
C ASP A 362 -7.07 -40.74 26.03
N CYS A 363 -6.21 -40.26 25.13
CA CYS A 363 -4.77 -40.27 25.33
C CYS A 363 -4.38 -39.50 26.60
N LEU A 364 -4.93 -38.29 26.78
CA LEU A 364 -4.67 -37.48 27.96
C LEU A 364 -5.25 -38.11 29.24
N ARG A 365 -6.47 -38.64 29.20
CA ARG A 365 -7.11 -39.33 30.33
C ARG A 365 -6.28 -40.54 30.77
N ASP A 366 -5.79 -41.33 29.82
CA ASP A 366 -4.89 -42.45 30.08
C ASP A 366 -3.57 -41.98 30.70
N ALA A 367 -2.99 -40.89 30.21
CA ALA A 367 -1.77 -40.30 30.78
C ALA A 367 -1.99 -39.83 32.22
N VAL A 368 -3.12 -39.18 32.53
CA VAL A 368 -3.48 -38.76 33.89
C VAL A 368 -3.69 -39.95 34.82
N LYS A 369 -4.34 -41.03 34.35
CA LYS A 369 -4.47 -42.29 35.11
C LYS A 369 -3.11 -42.91 35.42
N ARG A 370 -2.15 -42.79 34.51
CA ARG A 370 -0.74 -43.23 34.70
C ARG A 370 0.11 -42.26 35.53
N GLY A 371 -0.47 -41.20 36.07
CA GLY A 371 0.22 -40.27 36.97
C GLY A 371 0.71 -38.97 36.33
N LEU A 372 0.30 -38.63 35.11
CA LEU A 372 0.56 -37.30 34.55
C LEU A 372 -0.09 -36.24 35.47
N ARG A 373 0.71 -35.29 35.95
CA ARG A 373 0.27 -34.16 36.77
C ARG A 373 0.93 -32.89 36.24
N ALA A 374 0.22 -31.79 36.32
CA ALA A 374 0.79 -30.47 36.05
C ALA A 374 1.46 -29.94 37.32
N SER A 375 2.61 -29.30 37.18
CA SER A 375 3.30 -28.62 38.27
C SER A 375 3.87 -27.30 37.77
N LEU A 376 3.80 -26.26 38.59
CA LEU A 376 4.48 -25.01 38.28
C LEU A 376 5.98 -25.20 38.50
N LYS A 377 6.79 -24.93 37.47
CA LYS A 377 8.25 -24.94 37.58
C LYS A 377 8.75 -23.53 37.29
N GLN A 378 9.48 -22.94 38.22
CA GLN A 378 10.13 -21.65 37.98
C GLN A 378 11.31 -21.87 37.02
N ALA A 379 11.34 -21.12 35.92
CA ALA A 379 12.57 -20.93 35.18
C ALA A 379 13.55 -20.20 36.10
N ILE A 380 14.76 -20.73 36.29
CA ILE A 380 15.78 -20.11 37.13
C ILE A 380 16.14 -18.78 36.48
N SER A 381 15.72 -17.67 37.10
CA SER A 381 16.15 -16.34 36.69
C SER A 381 17.60 -16.14 37.11
N LEU A 382 18.52 -16.00 36.15
CA LEU A 382 19.92 -15.64 36.39
C LEU A 382 20.09 -14.14 36.68
N LEU A 383 19.19 -13.56 37.48
CA LEU A 383 19.38 -12.26 38.09
C LEU A 383 19.58 -12.47 39.59
N ALA A 384 20.81 -12.82 39.97
CA ALA A 384 21.27 -12.55 41.31
C ALA A 384 21.44 -11.03 41.44
N PRO A 385 20.69 -10.32 42.30
CA PRO A 385 21.08 -8.98 42.66
C PRO A 385 22.39 -9.09 43.45
N TYR A 386 23.43 -8.43 42.95
CA TYR A 386 24.60 -8.11 43.75
C TYR A 386 24.13 -7.50 45.07
N SER A 387 24.40 -8.19 46.17
CA SER A 387 24.27 -7.66 47.51
C SER A 387 25.23 -6.49 47.68
N TRP A 388 24.69 -5.29 47.85
CA TRP A 388 25.37 -4.19 48.53
C TRP A 388 24.47 -3.74 49.68
N ILE A 389 24.75 -4.31 50.85
CA ILE A 389 24.94 -3.71 52.19
C ILE A 389 24.81 -4.84 53.21
#